data_AF-A0A933HXN4-F1
#
_entry.id   AF-A0A933HXN4-F1
#
_cell.length_a   1.000
_cell.length_b   1.000
_cell.length_c   1.000
_cell.angle_alpha   90.00
_cell.angle_beta   90.00
_cell.angle_gamma   90.00
#
_symmetry.space_group_name_H-M   'P 1'
#
loop_
_entity.id
_entity.type
_entity.pdbx_description
1 polymer ?
#
loop_
_entity_poly.entity_id
_entity_poly.type
_entity_poly.pdbx_seq_one_letter_code
_entity_poly.pdbx_strand_id
1 'polypeptide(L)'
;MISTPPFLRVCDAQIFTPQEIKFLVDKNEGAEAKSQVCYHYFKKDRDPSLTPPAWVDQTLDAMLKKPVWQDPEEGILNEAQLWQAPAAVLYEFFELVRKTFPPADGGQLIQPGALIRDYEDNRIRFQMALDRLYRARLGNSLGGRGRAVLGNLELILREMDSLMEALTANSTERYKAAVLAVGALSNNTYAVLNAPPRGYAPPSPEKEGSKAMPYLLKLVGVGLIFFAGWAMGTSQEGKILKAWEDYKIKAKEWAHEYERQFMTVKVNYLVGGPSVLGIVVGVLTFNVFGLLIFTGFGVYAGLILPGWLLKNIKFRRALKCEAQLMDALILMSNGLKSGVDIVQCFELVQRDIQPPISEEFGLCIKNYQLGTSLEKAMEGIIDRVPSRLLAYMIKAVIIQRSVGGNLTKIFDRIVENIREEAKLVEKTAAMTAQQRIQAIVVGLMPWVMLVIMWAFQPKVMSDFYFSLMGVLVLMFCTVWISIGMKVVDKLGDIRV
;
A
#
# COMPACT_ATOMS: atom_id res chain seq x y z
N MET A 1 17.44 -59.58 38.96
CA MET A 1 17.20 -61.02 38.81
C MET A 1 15.86 -61.15 38.10
N ILE A 2 15.75 -61.52 36.83
CA ILE A 2 16.26 -62.71 36.13
C ILE A 2 16.23 -62.36 34.62
N SER A 3 17.40 -62.10 34.03
CA SER A 3 18.13 -63.01 33.14
C SER A 3 17.53 -63.12 31.73
N THR A 4 18.21 -62.50 30.77
CA THR A 4 18.35 -63.06 29.43
C THR A 4 18.83 -64.51 29.50
N PRO A 5 18.42 -65.33 28.52
CA PRO A 5 19.41 -66.12 27.81
C PRO A 5 19.43 -65.84 26.30
N PRO A 6 20.55 -66.20 25.63
CA PRO A 6 21.03 -65.64 24.37
C PRO A 6 20.90 -66.66 23.21
N PHE A 7 21.41 -66.30 22.01
CA PHE A 7 21.52 -67.11 20.78
C PHE A 7 20.24 -67.11 19.90
N LEU A 8 20.22 -66.71 18.62
CA LEU A 8 21.26 -66.58 17.59
C LEU A 8 20.89 -65.53 16.51
N ARG A 9 21.88 -64.67 16.25
CA ARG A 9 22.14 -63.87 15.04
C ARG A 9 21.71 -64.55 13.74
N VAL A 10 21.00 -63.83 12.86
CA VAL A 10 21.30 -63.53 11.44
C VAL A 10 20.13 -62.67 10.92
N CYS A 11 20.24 -61.34 10.94
CA CYS A 11 19.53 -60.39 10.04
C CYS A 11 20.02 -58.93 10.27
N ASP A 12 21.24 -58.77 10.79
CA ASP A 12 21.86 -57.44 10.93
C ASP A 12 22.48 -57.04 9.57
N ALA A 13 22.19 -55.80 9.15
CA ALA A 13 22.78 -55.05 8.03
C ALA A 13 22.07 -55.04 6.65
N GLN A 14 20.73 -54.93 6.61
CA GLN A 14 20.04 -54.46 5.40
C GLN A 14 19.43 -53.08 5.63
N ILE A 15 19.87 -52.08 4.83
CA ILE A 15 19.37 -50.69 4.90
C ILE A 15 17.91 -50.61 4.40
N PHE A 16 17.55 -51.43 3.42
CA PHE A 16 16.23 -51.46 2.79
C PHE A 16 15.59 -52.85 2.92
N THR A 17 14.26 -52.90 2.99
CA THR A 17 13.51 -54.15 2.95
C THR A 17 13.34 -54.64 1.51
N PRO A 18 13.13 -55.94 1.26
CA PRO A 18 12.94 -56.48 -0.09
C PRO A 18 11.79 -55.83 -0.87
N GLN A 19 10.73 -55.39 -0.19
CA GLN A 19 9.60 -54.68 -0.82
C GLN A 19 9.99 -53.28 -1.29
N GLU A 20 10.81 -52.57 -0.52
CA GLU A 20 11.32 -51.24 -0.85
C GLU A 20 12.32 -51.29 -2.00
N ILE A 21 13.19 -52.31 -2.03
CA ILE A 21 14.12 -52.54 -3.15
C ILE A 21 13.34 -52.80 -4.44
N LYS A 22 12.29 -53.63 -4.36
CA LYS A 22 11.40 -53.87 -5.50
C LYS A 22 10.72 -52.58 -5.98
N PHE A 23 10.20 -51.74 -5.08
CA PHE A 23 9.61 -50.46 -5.45
C PHE A 23 10.56 -49.53 -6.22
N LEU A 24 11.86 -49.58 -5.92
CA LEU A 24 12.87 -48.73 -6.54
C LEU A 24 13.40 -49.30 -7.87
N VAL A 25 13.66 -50.61 -7.95
CA VAL A 25 14.46 -51.25 -9.03
C VAL A 25 13.67 -52.21 -9.92
N ASP A 26 12.39 -52.50 -9.62
CA ASP A 26 11.63 -53.47 -10.43
C ASP A 26 11.69 -53.14 -11.93
N LYS A 27 11.98 -54.16 -12.76
CA LYS A 27 12.27 -54.01 -14.19
C LYS A 27 11.13 -53.38 -14.98
N ASN A 28 9.90 -53.53 -14.50
CA ASN A 28 8.70 -53.05 -15.19
C ASN A 28 8.08 -51.82 -14.51
N GLU A 29 8.16 -51.72 -13.18
CA GLU A 29 7.39 -50.73 -12.40
C GLU A 29 8.25 -49.85 -11.48
N GLY A 30 9.54 -50.14 -11.35
CA GLY A 30 10.48 -49.43 -10.49
C GLY A 30 10.71 -47.98 -10.93
N ALA A 31 11.03 -47.11 -9.96
CA ALA A 31 11.35 -45.71 -10.22
C ALA A 31 12.59 -45.55 -11.13
N GLU A 32 13.57 -46.45 -11.03
CA GLU A 32 14.75 -46.53 -11.90
C GLU A 32 14.35 -46.80 -13.36
N ALA A 33 13.58 -47.89 -13.60
CA ALA A 33 13.15 -48.30 -14.94
C ALA A 33 12.28 -47.22 -15.61
N LYS A 34 11.36 -46.58 -14.86
CA LYS A 34 10.53 -45.49 -15.40
C LYS A 34 11.34 -44.24 -15.74
N SER A 35 12.41 -43.95 -14.99
CA SER A 35 13.32 -42.85 -15.28
C SER A 35 14.12 -43.11 -16.55
N GLN A 36 14.59 -44.34 -16.73
CA GLN A 36 15.25 -44.78 -17.95
C GLN A 36 14.32 -44.65 -19.18
N VAL A 37 13.10 -45.17 -19.06
CA VAL A 37 12.11 -45.13 -20.14
C VAL A 37 11.73 -43.70 -20.50
N CYS A 38 11.55 -42.81 -19.52
CA CYS A 38 11.21 -41.41 -19.77
C CYS A 38 12.34 -40.61 -20.43
N TYR A 39 13.60 -40.93 -20.14
CA TYR A 39 14.73 -40.38 -20.88
C TYR A 39 14.65 -40.72 -22.37
N HIS A 40 14.30 -41.97 -22.71
CA HIS A 40 14.15 -42.44 -24.09
C HIS A 40 12.89 -41.91 -24.80
N TYR A 41 11.87 -41.44 -24.07
CA TYR A 41 10.67 -40.86 -24.68
C TYR A 41 10.94 -39.60 -25.49
N PHE A 42 11.91 -38.78 -25.08
CA PHE A 42 12.20 -37.51 -25.75
C PHE A 42 13.33 -37.62 -26.81
N LYS A 43 13.86 -38.83 -27.06
CA LYS A 43 14.94 -39.07 -28.02
C LYS A 43 14.39 -39.29 -29.43
N LYS A 44 15.07 -38.74 -30.43
CA LYS A 44 14.69 -38.86 -31.85
C LYS A 44 14.84 -40.30 -32.39
N ASP A 45 15.91 -40.98 -32.01
CA ASP A 45 16.19 -42.37 -32.40
C ASP A 45 15.77 -43.34 -31.27
N ARG A 46 14.45 -43.54 -31.11
CA ARG A 46 13.89 -44.43 -30.08
C ARG A 46 13.96 -45.90 -30.53
N ASP A 47 14.21 -46.80 -29.58
CA ASP A 47 14.04 -48.24 -29.77
C ASP A 47 12.57 -48.57 -30.09
N PRO A 48 12.26 -49.33 -31.16
CA PRO A 48 10.89 -49.68 -31.55
C PRO A 48 10.09 -50.46 -30.50
N SER A 49 10.77 -51.04 -29.50
CA SER A 49 10.16 -51.83 -28.42
C SER A 49 9.50 -50.99 -27.31
N LEU A 50 9.76 -49.68 -27.24
CA LEU A 50 9.22 -48.79 -26.20
C LEU A 50 7.91 -48.12 -26.66
N THR A 51 6.85 -48.28 -25.86
CA THR A 51 5.52 -47.69 -26.12
C THR A 51 5.30 -46.40 -25.29
N PRO A 52 5.56 -45.21 -25.84
CA PRO A 52 5.27 -43.97 -25.15
C PRO A 52 3.76 -43.72 -25.05
N PRO A 53 3.35 -42.75 -24.21
CA PRO A 53 2.00 -42.20 -24.28
C PRO A 53 1.72 -41.52 -25.63
N ALA A 54 0.49 -41.69 -26.16
CA ALA A 54 0.07 -41.15 -27.47
C ALA A 54 0.30 -39.64 -27.66
N TRP A 55 0.31 -38.85 -26.57
CA TRP A 55 0.58 -37.40 -26.66
C TRP A 55 2.05 -37.11 -26.97
N VAL A 56 2.98 -37.97 -26.56
CA VAL A 56 4.42 -37.79 -26.79
C VAL A 56 4.67 -37.86 -28.28
N ASP A 57 4.14 -38.90 -28.95
CA ASP A 57 4.33 -39.05 -30.40
C ASP A 57 3.70 -37.90 -31.21
N GLN A 58 2.61 -37.31 -30.72
CA GLN A 58 1.98 -36.15 -31.36
C GLN A 58 2.75 -34.84 -31.17
N THR A 59 3.51 -34.69 -30.09
CA THR A 59 4.15 -33.42 -29.71
C THR A 59 5.67 -33.42 -29.84
N LEU A 60 6.29 -34.60 -29.93
CA LEU A 60 7.75 -34.77 -29.97
C LEU A 60 8.39 -34.02 -31.14
N ASP A 61 7.81 -34.12 -32.34
CA ASP A 61 8.31 -33.39 -33.52
C ASP A 61 8.26 -31.87 -33.35
N ALA A 62 7.23 -31.35 -32.66
CA ALA A 62 7.13 -29.94 -32.34
C ALA A 62 8.15 -29.52 -31.27
N MET A 63 8.39 -30.37 -30.27
CA MET A 63 9.37 -30.14 -29.22
C MET A 63 10.82 -30.19 -29.73
N LEU A 64 11.12 -31.08 -30.68
CA LEU A 64 12.45 -31.20 -31.29
C LEU A 64 12.79 -30.03 -32.23
N LYS A 65 11.78 -29.41 -32.87
CA LYS A 65 12.00 -28.27 -33.77
C LYS A 65 12.12 -26.93 -33.05
N LYS A 66 11.75 -26.86 -31.77
CA LYS A 66 11.69 -25.61 -31.03
C LYS A 66 12.98 -25.39 -30.23
N PRO A 67 13.83 -24.43 -30.63
CA PRO A 67 14.99 -24.04 -29.84
C PRO A 67 14.52 -23.25 -28.61
N VAL A 68 14.96 -23.64 -27.43
CA VAL A 68 14.48 -23.04 -26.17
C VAL A 68 15.61 -22.47 -25.32
N TRP A 69 16.78 -23.12 -25.32
CA TRP A 69 17.90 -22.72 -24.48
C TRP A 69 19.21 -22.74 -25.27
N GLN A 70 20.13 -21.84 -24.93
CA GLN A 70 21.47 -21.80 -25.52
C GLN A 70 22.49 -21.99 -24.40
N ASP A 71 23.23 -23.09 -24.45
CA ASP A 71 24.32 -23.38 -23.55
C ASP A 71 25.65 -22.98 -24.21
N PRO A 72 26.57 -22.29 -23.50
CA PRO A 72 27.91 -21.99 -24.01
C PRO A 72 28.71 -23.23 -24.47
N GLU A 73 28.47 -24.41 -23.88
CA GLU A 73 29.23 -25.64 -24.18
C GLU A 73 28.49 -26.58 -25.14
N GLU A 74 27.16 -26.72 -24.98
CA GLU A 74 26.34 -27.68 -25.74
C GLU A 74 25.61 -27.07 -26.95
N GLY A 75 25.67 -25.74 -27.12
CA GLY A 75 24.99 -25.03 -28.21
C GLY A 75 23.49 -24.85 -27.97
N ILE A 76 22.68 -24.84 -29.04
CA ILE A 76 21.23 -24.60 -28.94
C ILE A 76 20.52 -25.93 -28.59
N LEU A 77 19.89 -25.95 -27.43
CA LEU A 77 19.10 -27.08 -26.93
C LEU A 77 17.60 -26.90 -27.28
N ASN A 78 17.01 -28.00 -27.73
CA ASN A 78 15.58 -28.09 -28.05
C ASN A 78 14.73 -28.38 -26.81
N GLU A 79 13.42 -28.11 -26.89
CA GLU A 79 12.49 -28.32 -25.77
C GLU A 79 12.53 -29.77 -25.24
N ALA A 80 12.62 -30.76 -26.14
CA ALA A 80 12.72 -32.17 -25.77
C ALA A 80 14.02 -32.50 -25.02
N GLN A 81 15.16 -31.96 -25.47
CA GLN A 81 16.46 -32.17 -24.83
C GLN A 81 16.53 -31.55 -23.43
N LEU A 82 15.87 -30.39 -23.25
CA LEU A 82 15.82 -29.73 -21.95
C LEU A 82 15.04 -30.56 -20.91
N TRP A 83 13.96 -31.25 -21.34
CA TRP A 83 13.20 -32.17 -20.49
C TRP A 83 13.88 -33.52 -20.26
N GLN A 84 14.86 -33.91 -21.09
CA GLN A 84 15.65 -35.12 -20.88
C GLN A 84 16.62 -35.01 -19.71
N ALA A 85 17.21 -33.83 -19.50
CA ALA A 85 18.27 -33.65 -18.52
C ALA A 85 17.85 -34.04 -17.09
N PRO A 86 16.69 -33.58 -16.55
CA PRO A 86 16.25 -34.03 -15.22
C PRO A 86 15.98 -35.53 -15.15
N ALA A 87 15.40 -36.13 -16.20
CA ALA A 87 15.11 -37.57 -16.22
C ALA A 87 16.39 -38.42 -16.23
N ALA A 88 17.42 -37.98 -16.96
CA ALA A 88 18.73 -38.62 -16.99
C ALA A 88 19.40 -38.60 -15.61
N VAL A 89 19.37 -37.45 -14.95
CA VAL A 89 19.98 -37.28 -13.62
C VAL A 89 19.24 -38.09 -12.56
N LEU A 90 17.90 -38.21 -12.65
CA LEU A 90 17.12 -39.09 -11.77
C LEU A 90 17.43 -40.57 -12.00
N TYR A 91 17.65 -40.99 -13.25
CA TYR A 91 18.10 -42.35 -13.53
C TYR A 91 19.46 -42.62 -12.89
N GLU A 92 20.43 -41.73 -13.06
CA GLU A 92 21.75 -41.83 -12.43
C GLU A 92 21.65 -41.85 -10.90
N PHE A 93 20.72 -41.08 -10.32
CA PHE A 93 20.45 -41.11 -8.88
C PHE A 93 20.03 -42.51 -8.41
N PHE A 94 19.11 -43.16 -9.12
CA PHE A 94 18.69 -44.52 -8.77
C PHE A 94 19.80 -45.56 -8.98
N GLU A 95 20.67 -45.38 -9.99
CA GLU A 95 21.87 -46.22 -10.12
C GLU A 95 22.83 -46.05 -8.93
N LEU A 96 23.02 -44.84 -8.40
CA LEU A 96 23.80 -44.61 -7.19
C LEU A 96 23.18 -45.30 -5.97
N VAL A 97 21.86 -45.17 -5.82
CA VAL A 97 21.12 -45.88 -4.76
C VAL A 97 21.26 -47.40 -4.91
N ARG A 98 21.23 -47.91 -6.14
CA ARG A 98 21.37 -49.34 -6.43
C ARG A 98 22.71 -49.92 -5.96
N LYS A 99 23.79 -49.14 -5.99
CA LYS A 99 25.10 -49.56 -5.42
C LYS A 99 25.02 -49.86 -3.93
N THR A 100 24.07 -49.29 -3.20
CA THR A 100 23.87 -49.53 -1.75
C THR A 100 23.08 -50.79 -1.42
N PHE A 101 22.45 -51.44 -2.42
CA PHE A 101 21.71 -52.68 -2.22
C PHE A 101 22.62 -53.92 -2.11
N PRO A 102 22.11 -55.02 -1.52
CA PRO A 102 22.83 -56.29 -1.50
C PRO A 102 23.13 -56.85 -2.90
N PRO A 103 24.21 -57.64 -3.07
CA PRO A 103 24.55 -58.26 -4.36
C PRO A 103 23.44 -59.16 -4.93
N ALA A 104 22.61 -59.75 -4.06
CA ALA A 104 21.47 -60.57 -4.45
C ALA A 104 20.42 -59.80 -5.28
N ASP A 105 20.27 -58.50 -5.03
CA ASP A 105 19.33 -57.61 -5.72
C ASP A 105 20.01 -56.71 -6.76
N GLY A 106 21.23 -57.08 -7.19
CA GLY A 106 21.98 -56.36 -8.23
C GLY A 106 22.68 -55.08 -7.78
N GLY A 107 23.02 -54.98 -6.48
CA GLY A 107 23.85 -53.91 -5.91
C GLY A 107 25.27 -54.33 -5.55
N GLN A 108 26.03 -53.45 -4.88
CA GLN A 108 27.43 -53.66 -4.48
C GLN A 108 27.66 -53.56 -2.97
N LEU A 109 26.58 -53.36 -2.18
CA LEU A 109 26.60 -53.16 -0.72
C LEU A 109 27.58 -52.07 -0.27
N ILE A 110 27.69 -50.99 -1.05
CA ILE A 110 28.51 -49.83 -0.68
C ILE A 110 27.81 -49.05 0.43
N GLN A 111 28.58 -48.63 1.44
CA GLN A 111 28.06 -47.80 2.53
C GLN A 111 27.64 -46.43 1.99
N PRO A 112 26.44 -45.90 2.34
CA PRO A 112 25.95 -44.62 1.82
C PRO A 112 26.92 -43.45 2.03
N GLY A 113 27.65 -43.44 3.16
CA GLY A 113 28.66 -42.41 3.45
C GLY A 113 29.85 -42.39 2.49
N ALA A 114 30.11 -43.46 1.75
CA ALA A 114 31.17 -43.50 0.74
C ALA A 114 30.74 -42.82 -0.59
N LEU A 115 29.45 -42.59 -0.79
CA LEU A 115 28.86 -42.04 -2.01
C LEU A 115 28.46 -40.56 -1.86
N ILE A 116 28.84 -39.89 -0.76
CA ILE A 116 28.44 -38.49 -0.48
C ILE A 116 28.76 -37.57 -1.66
N ARG A 117 29.97 -37.68 -2.22
CA ARG A 117 30.40 -36.87 -3.36
C ARG A 117 29.56 -37.15 -4.62
N ASP A 118 29.27 -38.41 -4.90
CA ASP A 118 28.47 -38.80 -6.06
C ASP A 118 27.03 -38.27 -5.94
N TYR A 119 26.44 -38.32 -4.74
CA TYR A 119 25.13 -37.75 -4.46
C TYR A 119 25.12 -36.22 -4.56
N GLU A 120 26.18 -35.56 -4.09
CA GLU A 120 26.34 -34.11 -4.20
C GLU A 120 26.42 -33.67 -5.67
N ASP A 121 27.25 -34.34 -6.47
CA ASP A 121 27.42 -34.06 -7.89
C ASP A 121 26.12 -34.34 -8.68
N ASN A 122 25.37 -35.38 -8.32
CA ASN A 122 24.06 -35.68 -8.91
C ASN A 122 23.02 -34.60 -8.57
N ARG A 123 22.94 -34.17 -7.30
CA ARG A 123 22.04 -33.11 -6.84
C ARG A 123 22.31 -31.78 -7.54
N ILE A 124 23.58 -31.38 -7.65
CA ILE A 124 23.96 -30.13 -8.34
C ILE A 124 23.52 -30.17 -9.81
N ARG A 125 23.78 -31.28 -10.51
CA ARG A 125 23.34 -31.45 -11.90
C ARG A 125 21.81 -31.41 -12.04
N PHE A 126 21.08 -31.98 -11.08
CA PHE A 126 19.62 -31.93 -11.05
C PHE A 126 19.10 -30.50 -10.86
N GLN A 127 19.71 -29.76 -9.92
CA GLN A 127 19.40 -28.35 -9.67
C GLN A 127 19.65 -27.48 -10.91
N MET A 128 20.78 -27.68 -11.59
CA MET A 128 21.11 -26.97 -12.82
C MET A 128 20.10 -27.27 -13.94
N ALA A 129 19.68 -28.54 -14.08
CA ALA A 129 18.65 -28.92 -15.05
C ALA A 129 17.30 -28.25 -14.76
N LEU A 130 16.91 -28.14 -13.48
CA LEU A 130 15.69 -27.45 -13.07
C LEU A 130 15.73 -25.93 -13.31
N ASP A 131 16.84 -25.28 -12.99
CA ASP A 131 17.02 -23.85 -13.24
C ASP A 131 16.91 -23.53 -14.74
N ARG A 132 17.51 -24.37 -15.59
CA ARG A 132 17.36 -24.28 -17.06
C ARG A 132 15.90 -24.33 -17.49
N LEU A 133 15.11 -25.27 -16.94
CA LEU A 133 13.68 -25.40 -17.26
C LEU A 133 12.85 -24.18 -16.80
N TYR A 134 13.13 -23.66 -15.61
CA TYR A 134 12.44 -22.49 -15.06
C TYR A 134 12.73 -21.23 -15.89
N ARG A 135 14.01 -20.98 -16.23
CA ARG A 135 14.43 -19.84 -17.05
C ARG A 135 13.87 -19.91 -18.47
N ALA A 136 13.75 -21.11 -19.02
CA ALA A 136 13.12 -21.38 -20.31
C ALA A 136 11.59 -21.15 -20.33
N ARG A 137 10.95 -20.87 -19.18
CA ARG A 137 9.50 -20.63 -19.03
C ARG A 137 8.63 -21.76 -19.60
N LEU A 138 9.07 -23.01 -19.48
CA LEU A 138 8.37 -24.19 -20.01
C LEU A 138 7.15 -24.65 -19.19
N GLY A 139 6.56 -23.78 -18.36
CA GLY A 139 5.39 -24.13 -17.54
C GLY A 139 4.16 -24.57 -18.35
N ASN A 140 3.98 -24.04 -19.56
CA ASN A 140 2.87 -24.41 -20.46
C ASN A 140 3.24 -25.54 -21.45
N SER A 141 4.47 -26.07 -21.36
CA SER A 141 4.97 -27.21 -22.16
C SER A 141 4.24 -28.51 -21.79
N LEU A 142 4.53 -29.60 -22.51
CA LEU A 142 3.98 -30.94 -22.28
C LEU A 142 2.45 -30.96 -22.33
N GLY A 143 1.83 -30.15 -23.19
CA GLY A 143 0.37 -30.06 -23.30
C GLY A 143 -0.31 -29.56 -22.02
N GLY A 144 0.28 -28.55 -21.36
CA GLY A 144 -0.25 -27.94 -20.14
C GLY A 144 0.16 -28.62 -18.82
N ARG A 145 1.02 -29.65 -18.88
CA ARG A 145 1.51 -30.38 -17.70
C ARG A 145 2.83 -29.85 -17.15
N GLY A 146 3.56 -29.01 -17.89
CA GLY A 146 4.88 -28.50 -17.52
C GLY A 146 4.94 -27.97 -16.08
N ARG A 147 3.98 -27.17 -15.63
CA ARG A 147 3.92 -26.66 -14.24
C ARG A 147 3.79 -27.75 -13.18
N ALA A 148 2.97 -28.77 -13.44
CA ALA A 148 2.77 -29.87 -12.48
C ALA A 148 4.03 -30.74 -12.39
N VAL A 149 4.68 -30.99 -13.53
CA VAL A 149 5.95 -31.72 -13.59
C VAL A 149 7.07 -30.92 -12.89
N LEU A 150 7.19 -29.61 -13.13
CA LEU A 150 8.16 -28.75 -12.45
C LEU A 150 7.96 -28.76 -10.94
N GLY A 151 6.72 -28.66 -10.47
CA GLY A 151 6.42 -28.72 -9.03
C GLY A 151 6.86 -30.04 -8.39
N ASN A 152 6.64 -31.18 -9.07
CA ASN A 152 7.10 -32.46 -8.56
C ASN A 152 8.64 -32.59 -8.59
N LEU A 153 9.31 -32.08 -9.63
CA LEU A 153 10.77 -32.10 -9.71
C LEU A 153 11.41 -31.21 -8.63
N GLU A 154 10.80 -30.07 -8.29
CA GLU A 154 11.25 -29.21 -7.19
C GLU A 154 11.12 -29.89 -5.83
N LEU A 155 10.04 -30.65 -5.60
CA LEU A 155 9.91 -31.49 -4.41
C LEU A 155 11.00 -32.57 -4.37
N ILE A 156 11.35 -33.18 -5.51
CA ILE A 156 12.44 -34.16 -5.58
C ILE A 156 13.78 -33.52 -5.20
N LEU A 157 14.08 -32.31 -5.71
CA LEU A 157 15.31 -31.60 -5.36
C LEU A 157 15.41 -31.38 -3.85
N ARG A 158 14.30 -30.99 -3.20
CA ARG A 158 14.24 -30.81 -1.75
C ARG A 158 14.49 -32.12 -0.98
N GLU A 159 13.99 -33.24 -1.47
CA GLU A 159 14.28 -34.56 -0.85
C GLU A 159 15.73 -35.00 -1.09
N MET A 160 16.36 -34.62 -2.21
CA MET A 160 17.79 -34.83 -2.43
C MET A 160 18.65 -34.00 -1.47
N ASP A 161 18.24 -32.79 -1.11
CA ASP A 161 18.89 -32.01 -0.03
C ASP A 161 18.74 -32.72 1.34
N SER A 162 17.54 -33.22 1.65
CA SER A 162 17.30 -33.99 2.88
C SER A 162 18.15 -35.27 2.95
N LEU A 163 18.37 -35.93 1.82
CA LEU A 163 19.28 -37.07 1.71
C LEU A 163 20.72 -36.69 2.06
N MET A 164 21.21 -35.55 1.57
CA MET A 164 22.57 -35.06 1.89
C MET A 164 22.72 -34.74 3.38
N GLU A 165 21.71 -34.14 4.00
CA GLU A 165 21.69 -33.92 5.46
C GLU A 165 21.70 -35.25 6.23
N ALA A 166 20.97 -36.26 5.74
CA ALA A 166 20.95 -37.58 6.36
C ALA A 166 22.30 -38.30 6.27
N LEU A 167 22.98 -38.19 5.12
CA LEU A 167 24.30 -38.78 4.91
C LEU A 167 25.37 -38.13 5.79
N THR A 168 25.35 -36.80 5.91
CA THR A 168 26.28 -36.05 6.77
C THR A 168 26.01 -36.30 8.25
N ALA A 169 24.75 -36.47 8.65
CA ALA A 169 24.35 -36.88 10.00
C ALA A 169 24.56 -38.38 10.27
N ASN A 170 25.03 -39.16 9.28
CA ASN A 170 25.22 -40.61 9.33
C ASN A 170 23.98 -41.38 9.83
N SER A 171 22.78 -40.92 9.45
CA SER A 171 21.50 -41.48 9.89
C SER A 171 20.89 -42.37 8.80
N THR A 172 20.98 -43.68 8.99
CA THR A 172 20.46 -44.69 8.04
C THR A 172 18.95 -44.58 7.84
N GLU A 173 18.18 -44.29 8.89
CA GLU A 173 16.71 -44.15 8.79
C GLU A 173 16.29 -42.94 7.94
N ARG A 174 16.95 -41.80 8.15
CA ARG A 174 16.67 -40.57 7.39
C ARG A 174 17.11 -40.72 5.93
N TYR A 175 18.23 -41.38 5.68
CA TYR A 175 18.70 -41.70 4.33
C TYR A 175 17.68 -42.57 3.59
N LYS A 176 17.24 -43.65 4.23
CA LYS A 176 16.20 -44.54 3.70
C LYS A 176 14.92 -43.77 3.37
N ALA A 177 14.43 -42.94 4.29
CA ALA A 177 13.20 -42.16 4.09
C ALA A 177 13.30 -41.20 2.90
N ALA A 178 14.41 -40.47 2.78
CA ALA A 178 14.64 -39.54 1.67
C ALA A 178 14.73 -40.26 0.31
N VAL A 179 15.43 -41.40 0.23
CA VAL A 179 15.50 -42.21 -1.00
C VAL A 179 14.12 -42.70 -1.44
N LEU A 180 13.30 -43.17 -0.50
CA LEU A 180 11.93 -43.61 -0.80
C LEU A 180 11.03 -42.46 -1.22
N ALA A 181 11.19 -41.27 -0.62
CA ALA A 181 10.47 -40.07 -1.01
C ALA A 181 10.80 -39.63 -2.44
N VAL A 182 12.09 -39.63 -2.82
CA VAL A 182 12.53 -39.38 -4.20
C VAL A 182 11.92 -40.39 -5.16
N GLY A 183 11.91 -41.68 -4.80
CA GLY A 183 11.25 -42.74 -5.58
C GLY A 183 9.74 -42.51 -5.78
N ALA A 184 9.02 -42.14 -4.73
CA ALA A 184 7.59 -41.87 -4.77
C ALA A 184 7.23 -40.64 -5.60
N LEU A 185 7.99 -39.54 -5.43
CA LEU A 185 7.80 -38.32 -6.20
C LEU A 185 8.17 -38.50 -7.68
N SER A 186 9.20 -39.27 -7.97
CA SER A 186 9.56 -39.66 -9.33
C SER A 186 8.43 -40.43 -10.01
N ASN A 187 7.85 -41.43 -9.31
CA ASN A 187 6.67 -42.16 -9.78
C ASN A 187 5.45 -41.25 -10.03
N ASN A 188 5.18 -40.28 -9.15
CA ASN A 188 4.11 -39.30 -9.33
C ASN A 188 4.35 -38.42 -10.58
N THR A 189 5.59 -37.98 -10.77
CA THR A 189 6.01 -37.22 -11.97
C THR A 189 5.72 -38.00 -13.25
N TYR A 190 6.07 -39.28 -13.29
CA TYR A 190 5.78 -40.14 -14.43
C TYR A 190 4.28 -40.43 -14.61
N ALA A 191 3.51 -40.53 -13.53
CA ALA A 191 2.06 -40.65 -13.61
C ALA A 191 1.42 -39.41 -14.25
N VAL A 192 1.90 -38.20 -13.92
CA VAL A 192 1.46 -36.95 -14.54
C VAL A 192 1.83 -36.91 -16.03
N LEU A 193 3.03 -37.40 -16.40
CA LEU A 193 3.46 -37.51 -17.80
C LEU A 193 2.63 -38.53 -18.59
N ASN A 194 2.22 -39.64 -17.98
CA ASN A 194 1.42 -40.67 -18.66
C ASN A 194 -0.09 -40.35 -18.73
N ALA A 195 -0.58 -39.40 -17.94
CA ALA A 195 -1.98 -38.94 -17.99
C ALA A 195 -2.30 -38.18 -19.29
N PRO A 196 -3.56 -38.16 -19.79
CA PRO A 196 -3.94 -37.40 -20.98
C PRO A 196 -3.69 -35.88 -20.81
N PRO A 197 -3.43 -35.14 -21.91
CA PRO A 197 -3.10 -33.71 -21.85
C PRO A 197 -4.24 -32.90 -21.22
N ARG A 198 -3.90 -32.03 -20.27
CA ARG A 198 -4.85 -31.10 -19.65
C ARG A 198 -4.98 -29.89 -20.55
N GLY A 199 -5.91 -29.96 -21.50
CA GLY A 199 -6.34 -28.79 -22.26
C GLY A 199 -6.91 -27.72 -21.31
N TYR A 200 -6.70 -26.45 -21.64
CA TYR A 200 -7.44 -25.36 -21.02
C TYR A 200 -8.93 -25.56 -21.36
N ALA A 201 -9.72 -26.05 -20.41
CA ALA A 201 -11.17 -26.00 -20.54
C ALA A 201 -11.56 -24.52 -20.43
N PRO A 202 -12.09 -23.88 -21.49
CA PRO A 202 -12.60 -22.53 -21.36
C PRO A 202 -13.67 -22.53 -20.25
N PRO A 203 -13.76 -21.46 -19.44
CA PRO A 203 -14.82 -21.35 -18.44
C PRO A 203 -16.15 -21.58 -19.15
N SER A 204 -17.04 -22.37 -18.52
CA SER A 204 -18.36 -22.68 -19.09
C SER A 204 -19.01 -21.38 -19.58
N PRO A 205 -19.52 -21.30 -20.82
CA PRO A 205 -20.13 -20.08 -21.32
C PRO A 205 -21.23 -19.63 -20.36
N GLU A 206 -21.06 -18.45 -19.78
CA GLU A 206 -22.02 -17.83 -18.88
C GLU A 206 -23.33 -17.65 -19.65
N LYS A 207 -24.41 -18.33 -19.23
CA LYS A 207 -25.74 -18.17 -19.85
C LYS A 207 -26.11 -16.69 -19.84
N GLU A 208 -26.43 -16.07 -20.98
CA GLU A 208 -26.77 -14.64 -21.10
C GLU A 208 -27.82 -14.15 -20.08
N GLY A 209 -28.70 -15.03 -19.61
CA GLY A 209 -29.66 -14.74 -18.54
C GLY A 209 -29.05 -14.41 -17.17
N SER A 210 -27.80 -14.80 -16.88
CA SER A 210 -27.12 -14.46 -15.61
C SER A 210 -26.63 -13.02 -15.56
N LYS A 211 -26.52 -12.33 -16.70
CA LYS A 211 -26.16 -10.90 -16.76
C LYS A 211 -27.36 -10.01 -16.53
N ALA A 212 -28.55 -10.41 -16.98
CA ALA A 212 -29.78 -9.64 -16.80
C ALA A 212 -30.10 -9.42 -15.32
N MET A 213 -29.92 -10.45 -14.48
CA MET A 213 -30.21 -10.40 -13.04
C MET A 213 -29.41 -9.32 -12.27
N PRO A 214 -28.07 -9.21 -12.36
CA PRO A 214 -27.32 -8.15 -11.70
C PRO A 214 -27.58 -6.76 -12.31
N TYR A 215 -27.89 -6.63 -13.61
CA TYR A 215 -28.30 -5.35 -14.18
C TYR A 215 -29.70 -4.91 -13.71
N LEU A 216 -30.66 -5.85 -13.61
CA LEU A 216 -31.97 -5.63 -13.01
C LEU A 216 -31.85 -5.23 -11.54
N LEU A 217 -31.03 -5.93 -10.76
CA LEU A 217 -30.81 -5.61 -9.34
C LEU A 217 -30.20 -4.22 -9.17
N LYS A 218 -29.29 -3.81 -10.07
CA LYS A 218 -28.73 -2.44 -10.11
C LYS A 218 -29.80 -1.41 -10.46
N LEU A 219 -30.64 -1.66 -11.46
CA LEU A 219 -31.73 -0.76 -11.84
C LEU A 219 -32.78 -0.61 -10.72
N VAL A 220 -33.14 -1.71 -10.05
CA VAL A 220 -34.03 -1.71 -8.89
C VAL A 220 -33.39 -0.96 -7.71
N GLY A 221 -32.09 -1.18 -7.45
CA GLY A 221 -31.35 -0.44 -6.41
C GLY A 221 -31.30 1.07 -6.68
N VAL A 222 -31.07 1.47 -7.94
CA VAL A 222 -31.13 2.87 -8.36
C VAL A 222 -32.53 3.46 -8.19
N GLY A 223 -33.57 2.72 -8.56
CA GLY A 223 -34.96 3.12 -8.38
C GLY A 223 -35.32 3.32 -6.90
N LEU A 224 -34.85 2.43 -6.01
CA LEU A 224 -35.08 2.54 -4.57
C LEU A 224 -34.33 3.72 -3.94
N ILE A 225 -33.10 4.01 -4.37
CA ILE A 225 -32.35 5.19 -3.89
C ILE A 225 -33.01 6.47 -4.38
N PHE A 226 -33.47 6.52 -5.63
CA PHE A 226 -34.20 7.67 -6.18
C PHE A 226 -35.53 7.87 -5.45
N PHE A 227 -36.28 6.80 -5.21
CA PHE A 227 -37.53 6.85 -4.45
C PHE A 227 -37.31 7.28 -3.00
N ALA A 228 -36.24 6.81 -2.36
CA ALA A 228 -35.87 7.22 -1.01
C ALA A 228 -35.48 8.72 -0.97
N GLY A 229 -34.70 9.20 -1.94
CA GLY A 229 -34.33 10.61 -2.05
C GLY A 229 -35.54 11.51 -2.36
N TRP A 230 -36.42 11.07 -3.25
CA TRP A 230 -37.67 11.75 -3.57
C TRP A 230 -38.63 11.78 -2.37
N ALA A 231 -38.81 10.66 -1.67
CA ALA A 231 -39.63 10.57 -0.46
C ALA A 231 -39.05 11.38 0.71
N MET A 232 -37.72 11.45 0.87
CA MET A 232 -37.08 12.35 1.85
C MET A 232 -37.28 13.82 1.48
N GLY A 233 -37.17 14.15 0.19
CA GLY A 233 -37.36 15.50 -0.33
C GLY A 233 -38.79 16.01 -0.09
N THR A 234 -39.80 15.21 -0.44
CA THR A 234 -41.21 15.55 -0.26
C THR A 234 -41.64 15.53 1.22
N SER A 235 -41.03 14.66 2.05
CA SER A 235 -41.28 14.64 3.49
C SER A 235 -40.69 15.82 4.26
N GLN A 236 -39.72 16.55 3.70
CA GLN A 236 -39.02 17.65 4.38
C GLN A 236 -39.07 18.99 3.63
N GLU A 237 -39.98 19.17 2.68
CA GLU A 237 -40.09 20.40 1.86
C GLU A 237 -40.06 21.68 2.70
N GLY A 238 -40.81 21.72 3.81
CA GLY A 238 -40.82 22.88 4.72
C GLY A 238 -39.48 23.15 5.43
N LYS A 239 -38.68 22.12 5.71
CA LYS A 239 -37.33 22.28 6.28
C LYS A 239 -36.32 22.69 5.21
N ILE A 240 -36.43 22.14 4.01
CA ILE A 240 -35.56 22.46 2.87
C ILE A 240 -35.76 23.91 2.45
N LEU A 241 -37.01 24.37 2.36
CA LEU A 241 -37.33 25.77 2.03
C LEU A 241 -36.79 26.75 3.08
N LYS A 242 -37.00 26.46 4.39
CA LYS A 242 -36.42 27.26 5.47
C LYS A 242 -34.89 27.28 5.43
N ALA A 243 -34.25 26.13 5.21
CA ALA A 243 -32.79 26.05 5.09
C ALA A 243 -32.27 26.85 3.88
N TRP A 244 -33.01 26.88 2.77
CA TRP A 244 -32.66 27.67 1.58
C TRP A 244 -32.81 29.17 1.81
N GLU A 245 -33.79 29.57 2.61
CA GLU A 245 -34.03 30.96 2.99
C GLU A 245 -32.98 31.45 4.00
N ASP A 246 -32.69 30.67 5.04
CA ASP A 246 -31.59 30.90 5.99
C ASP A 246 -30.24 30.99 5.28
N TYR A 247 -30.03 30.16 4.26
CA TYR A 247 -28.79 30.19 3.48
C TYR A 247 -28.66 31.46 2.64
N LYS A 248 -29.76 31.95 2.03
CA LYS A 248 -29.75 33.23 1.31
C LYS A 248 -29.43 34.41 2.23
N ILE A 249 -29.91 34.38 3.48
CA ILE A 249 -29.57 35.38 4.49
C ILE A 249 -28.08 35.31 4.84
N LYS A 250 -27.56 34.11 5.16
CA LYS A 250 -26.14 33.90 5.45
C LYS A 250 -25.21 34.26 4.28
N ALA A 251 -25.60 33.97 3.05
CA ALA A 251 -24.81 34.33 1.87
C ALA A 251 -24.68 35.85 1.70
N LYS A 252 -25.73 36.62 2.03
CA LYS A 252 -25.67 38.08 2.07
C LYS A 252 -24.79 38.59 3.20
N GLU A 253 -24.90 37.99 4.40
CA GLU A 253 -24.02 38.31 5.53
C GLU A 253 -22.55 38.06 5.17
N TRP A 254 -22.23 36.91 4.57
CA TRP A 254 -20.88 36.62 4.11
C TRP A 254 -20.41 37.62 3.08
N ALA A 255 -21.23 37.98 2.09
CA ALA A 255 -20.86 38.99 1.10
C ALA A 255 -20.48 40.33 1.76
N HIS A 256 -21.27 40.77 2.75
CA HIS A 256 -20.98 41.96 3.53
C HIS A 256 -19.71 41.80 4.39
N GLU A 257 -19.46 40.62 4.95
CA GLU A 257 -18.23 40.34 5.69
C GLU A 257 -16.99 40.28 4.80
N TYR A 258 -17.08 39.74 3.58
CA TYR A 258 -16.00 39.77 2.58
C TYR A 258 -15.66 41.21 2.18
N GLU A 259 -16.67 42.06 1.99
CA GLU A 259 -16.50 43.48 1.71
C GLU A 259 -15.84 44.21 2.90
N ARG A 260 -16.21 43.87 4.15
CA ARG A 260 -15.51 44.37 5.35
C ARG A 260 -14.03 43.98 5.41
N GLN A 261 -13.61 42.95 4.66
CA GLN A 261 -12.21 42.55 4.53
C GLN A 261 -11.54 43.08 3.26
N PHE A 262 -12.14 44.07 2.59
CA PHE A 262 -11.66 44.68 1.35
C PHE A 262 -11.58 43.70 0.16
N MET A 263 -12.33 42.59 0.20
CA MET A 263 -12.39 41.59 -0.88
C MET A 263 -13.77 41.59 -1.55
N THR A 264 -13.83 41.94 -2.84
CA THR A 264 -15.07 41.97 -3.64
C THR A 264 -15.33 40.63 -4.34
N VAL A 265 -15.40 39.54 -3.57
CA VAL A 265 -15.69 38.22 -4.14
C VAL A 265 -17.21 38.00 -4.23
N LYS A 266 -17.71 37.73 -5.44
CA LYS A 266 -19.12 37.36 -5.67
C LYS A 266 -19.38 35.96 -5.11
N VAL A 267 -19.99 35.91 -3.92
CA VAL A 267 -20.29 34.66 -3.16
C VAL A 267 -21.02 33.61 -4.02
N ASN A 268 -21.86 34.02 -4.98
CA ASN A 268 -22.59 33.10 -5.86
C ASN A 268 -21.69 32.17 -6.69
N TYR A 269 -20.52 32.63 -7.14
CA TYR A 269 -19.58 31.79 -7.90
C TYR A 269 -18.86 30.77 -7.00
N LEU A 270 -18.72 31.11 -5.72
CA LEU A 270 -18.02 30.31 -4.73
C LEU A 270 -18.85 29.09 -4.29
N VAL A 271 -20.17 29.15 -4.48
CA VAL A 271 -21.14 28.08 -4.21
C VAL A 271 -21.48 27.29 -5.49
N GLY A 272 -21.62 28.00 -6.61
CA GLY A 272 -21.92 27.39 -7.91
C GLY A 272 -20.78 26.51 -8.45
N GLY A 273 -19.52 26.93 -8.25
CA GLY A 273 -18.33 26.21 -8.75
C GLY A 273 -18.23 24.76 -8.25
N PRO A 274 -18.24 24.50 -6.92
CA PRO A 274 -18.15 23.14 -6.37
C PRO A 274 -19.32 22.25 -6.78
N SER A 275 -20.53 22.82 -6.88
CA SER A 275 -21.74 22.09 -7.28
C SER A 275 -21.66 21.63 -8.74
N VAL A 276 -21.23 22.51 -9.64
CA VAL A 276 -21.03 22.20 -11.07
C VAL A 276 -19.90 21.19 -11.25
N LEU A 277 -18.78 21.34 -10.51
CA LEU A 277 -17.67 20.39 -10.55
C LEU A 277 -18.11 18.99 -10.09
N GLY A 278 -18.90 18.90 -9.02
CA GLY A 278 -19.44 17.63 -8.53
C GLY A 278 -20.34 16.93 -9.54
N ILE A 279 -21.14 17.68 -10.29
CA ILE A 279 -21.95 17.15 -11.40
C ILE A 279 -21.04 16.63 -12.52
N VAL A 280 -20.04 17.39 -12.94
CA VAL A 280 -19.12 16.99 -14.03
C VAL A 280 -18.35 15.72 -13.67
N VAL A 281 -17.77 15.65 -12.47
CA VAL A 281 -17.06 14.44 -11.98
C VAL A 281 -18.02 13.26 -11.84
N GLY A 282 -19.24 13.51 -11.38
CA GLY A 282 -20.29 12.50 -11.29
C GLY A 282 -20.65 11.89 -12.65
N VAL A 283 -20.78 12.71 -13.69
CA VAL A 283 -21.08 12.29 -15.06
C VAL A 283 -19.92 11.49 -15.66
N LEU A 284 -18.67 11.90 -15.42
CA LEU A 284 -17.47 11.21 -15.91
C LEU A 284 -17.31 9.78 -15.38
N THR A 285 -17.98 9.44 -14.27
CA THR A 285 -17.89 8.11 -13.65
C THR A 285 -18.76 7.06 -14.39
N PHE A 286 -19.64 7.47 -15.32
CA PHE A 286 -20.59 6.60 -16.04
C PHE A 286 -21.38 5.63 -15.13
N ASN A 287 -21.54 5.98 -13.86
CA ASN A 287 -22.21 5.18 -12.85
C ASN A 287 -23.15 6.09 -12.05
N VAL A 288 -24.43 5.70 -11.97
CA VAL A 288 -25.48 6.45 -11.29
C VAL A 288 -25.17 6.64 -9.80
N PHE A 289 -24.54 5.65 -9.17
CA PHE A 289 -24.14 5.73 -7.77
C PHE A 289 -23.01 6.74 -7.55
N GLY A 290 -22.06 6.80 -8.49
CA GLY A 290 -20.99 7.82 -8.49
C GLY A 290 -21.56 9.21 -8.66
N LEU A 291 -22.50 9.38 -9.61
CA LEU A 291 -23.16 10.67 -9.85
C LEU A 291 -23.86 11.21 -8.59
N LEU A 292 -24.64 10.39 -7.90
CA LEU A 292 -25.33 10.83 -6.68
C LEU A 292 -24.35 11.22 -5.55
N ILE A 293 -23.28 10.46 -5.35
CA ILE A 293 -22.28 10.77 -4.31
C ILE A 293 -21.51 12.07 -4.63
N PHE A 294 -21.00 12.21 -5.86
CA PHE A 294 -20.19 13.37 -6.23
C PHE A 294 -21.02 14.66 -6.30
N THR A 295 -22.28 14.59 -6.73
CA THR A 295 -23.20 15.73 -6.68
C THR A 295 -23.57 16.11 -5.24
N GLY A 296 -23.89 15.13 -4.38
CA GLY A 296 -24.16 15.37 -2.96
C GLY A 296 -22.96 16.00 -2.25
N PHE A 297 -21.75 15.52 -2.54
CA PHE A 297 -20.51 16.09 -2.02
C PHE A 297 -20.25 17.51 -2.56
N GLY A 298 -20.50 17.75 -3.85
CA GLY A 298 -20.35 19.07 -4.47
C GLY A 298 -21.27 20.12 -3.84
N VAL A 299 -22.54 19.76 -3.59
CA VAL A 299 -23.51 20.63 -2.90
C VAL A 299 -23.09 20.86 -1.44
N TYR A 300 -22.71 19.81 -0.72
CA TYR A 300 -22.25 19.92 0.67
C TYR A 300 -21.00 20.81 0.79
N ALA A 301 -20.03 20.64 -0.10
CA ALA A 301 -18.86 21.50 -0.19
C ALA A 301 -19.26 22.95 -0.48
N GLY A 302 -20.15 23.20 -1.46
CA GLY A 302 -20.64 24.54 -1.79
C GLY A 302 -21.30 25.28 -0.60
N LEU A 303 -21.95 24.56 0.31
CA LEU A 303 -22.58 25.16 1.50
C LEU A 303 -21.55 25.55 2.58
N ILE A 304 -20.47 24.79 2.75
CA ILE A 304 -19.50 24.96 3.86
C ILE A 304 -18.31 25.84 3.46
N LEU A 305 -17.85 25.69 2.22
CA LEU A 305 -16.66 26.33 1.68
C LEU A 305 -16.65 27.87 1.81
N PRO A 306 -17.74 28.64 1.59
CA PRO A 306 -17.73 30.09 1.78
C PRO A 306 -17.46 30.51 3.23
N GLY A 307 -18.09 29.86 4.20
CA GLY A 307 -17.89 30.16 5.62
C GLY A 307 -16.49 29.74 6.11
N TRP A 308 -15.98 28.60 5.62
CA TRP A 308 -14.63 28.14 5.95
C TRP A 308 -13.55 29.05 5.34
N LEU A 309 -13.67 29.42 4.06
CA LEU A 309 -12.74 30.35 3.42
C LEU A 309 -12.72 31.71 4.12
N LEU A 310 -13.90 32.24 4.48
CA LEU A 310 -13.99 33.53 5.16
C LEU A 310 -13.25 33.48 6.49
N LYS A 311 -13.48 32.46 7.31
CA LYS A 311 -12.75 32.25 8.57
C LYS A 311 -11.24 32.15 8.34
N ASN A 312 -10.81 31.40 7.33
CA ASN A 312 -9.40 31.25 7.00
C ASN A 312 -8.76 32.57 6.54
N ILE A 313 -9.47 33.37 5.75
CA ILE A 313 -8.99 34.71 5.33
C ILE A 313 -8.91 35.65 6.54
N LYS A 314 -9.94 35.70 7.41
CA LYS A 314 -9.88 36.51 8.65
C LYS A 314 -8.68 36.11 9.50
N PHE A 315 -8.46 34.82 9.68
CA PHE A 315 -7.35 34.28 10.46
C PHE A 315 -5.99 34.62 9.85
N ARG A 316 -5.81 34.43 8.54
CA ARG A 316 -4.56 34.79 7.84
C ARG A 316 -4.28 36.29 7.88
N ARG A 317 -5.31 37.14 7.74
CA ARG A 317 -5.17 38.59 7.84
C ARG A 317 -4.80 39.00 9.27
N ALA A 318 -5.40 38.39 10.29
CA ALA A 318 -5.06 38.61 11.69
C ALA A 318 -3.60 38.20 12.01
N LEU A 319 -3.13 37.05 11.50
CA LEU A 319 -1.73 36.63 11.64
C LEU A 319 -0.75 37.63 10.99
N LYS A 320 -1.09 38.17 9.81
CA LYS A 320 -0.29 39.22 9.17
C LYS A 320 -0.28 40.50 9.98
N CYS A 321 -1.41 40.89 10.58
CA CYS A 321 -1.46 42.01 11.52
C CYS A 321 -0.54 41.74 12.71
N GLU A 322 -0.59 40.55 13.33
CA GLU A 322 0.26 40.23 14.49
C GLU A 322 1.75 40.30 14.16
N ALA A 323 2.16 39.81 12.99
CA ALA A 323 3.54 39.90 12.55
C ALA A 323 4.03 41.35 12.37
N GLN A 324 3.18 42.23 11.82
CA GLN A 324 3.49 43.65 11.60
C GLN A 324 3.34 44.52 12.87
N LEU A 325 2.66 44.00 13.90
CA LEU A 325 2.32 44.77 15.11
C LEU A 325 3.56 45.23 15.88
N MET A 326 4.62 44.43 15.90
CA MET A 326 5.89 44.80 16.53
C MET A 326 6.48 46.05 15.89
N ASP A 327 6.53 46.10 14.56
CA ASP A 327 7.09 47.25 13.83
C ASP A 327 6.25 48.50 14.06
N ALA A 328 4.92 48.37 14.05
CA ALA A 328 4.00 49.45 14.38
C ALA A 328 4.19 49.98 15.81
N LEU A 329 4.38 49.09 16.79
CA LEU A 329 4.64 49.45 18.19
C LEU A 329 5.96 50.17 18.38
N ILE A 330 7.02 49.74 17.70
CA ILE A 330 8.33 50.41 17.74
C ILE A 330 8.21 51.82 17.16
N LEU A 331 7.53 51.97 16.02
CA LEU A 331 7.30 53.26 15.38
C LEU A 331 6.51 54.20 16.29
N MET A 332 5.42 53.71 16.90
CA MET A 332 4.61 54.48 17.86
C MET A 332 5.38 54.82 19.14
N SER A 333 6.15 53.89 19.72
CA SER A 333 6.95 54.15 20.92
C SER A 333 7.97 55.27 20.65
N ASN A 334 8.66 55.23 19.51
CA ASN A 334 9.61 56.26 19.11
C ASN A 334 8.93 57.62 18.89
N GLY A 335 7.75 57.65 18.25
CA GLY A 335 6.94 58.86 18.10
C GLY A 335 6.53 59.45 19.45
N LEU A 336 5.96 58.64 20.34
CA LEU A 336 5.54 59.08 21.67
C LEU A 336 6.74 59.56 22.52
N LYS A 337 7.93 58.94 22.38
CA LYS A 337 9.18 59.41 23.04
C LYS A 337 9.62 60.77 22.55
N SER A 338 9.39 61.08 21.27
CA SER A 338 9.67 62.39 20.69
C SER A 338 8.62 63.47 21.04
N GLY A 339 7.61 63.12 21.84
CA GLY A 339 6.55 64.04 22.28
C GLY A 339 5.39 64.21 21.29
N VAL A 340 5.32 63.36 20.27
CA VAL A 340 4.25 63.34 19.26
C VAL A 340 2.96 62.80 19.87
N ASP A 341 1.81 63.34 19.48
CA ASP A 341 0.51 62.84 19.96
C ASP A 341 0.19 61.44 19.40
N ILE A 342 -0.64 60.67 20.11
CA ILE A 342 -1.00 59.30 19.71
C ILE A 342 -1.72 59.24 18.36
N VAL A 343 -2.53 60.25 18.03
CA VAL A 343 -3.22 60.30 16.73
C VAL A 343 -2.20 60.46 15.59
N GLN A 344 -1.21 61.32 15.77
CA GLN A 344 -0.10 61.49 14.82
C GLN A 344 0.76 60.23 14.72
N CYS A 345 0.96 59.51 15.83
CA CYS A 345 1.63 58.20 15.80
C CYS A 345 0.84 57.16 14.98
N PHE A 346 -0.49 57.17 15.04
CA PHE A 346 -1.30 56.32 14.16
C PHE A 346 -1.17 56.72 12.68
N GLU A 347 -1.07 58.01 12.38
CA GLU A 347 -0.83 58.48 11.01
C GLU A 347 0.54 58.01 10.47
N LEU A 348 1.57 57.99 11.32
CA LEU A 348 2.87 57.41 10.98
C LEU A 348 2.76 55.91 10.66
N VAL A 349 2.03 55.14 11.48
CA VAL A 349 1.78 53.71 11.23
C VAL A 349 1.01 53.50 9.94
N GLN A 350 0.00 54.32 9.65
CA GLN A 350 -0.74 54.26 8.39
C GLN A 350 0.18 54.49 7.18
N ARG A 351 1.15 55.40 7.30
CA ARG A 351 2.02 55.78 6.17
C ARG A 351 3.17 54.81 5.94
N ASP A 352 3.82 54.36 7.01
CA ASP A 352 5.12 53.69 6.93
C ASP A 352 5.02 52.15 7.05
N ILE A 353 3.89 51.60 7.51
CA ILE A 353 3.65 50.14 7.59
C ILE A 353 2.81 49.66 6.38
N GLN A 354 3.10 48.45 5.90
CA GLN A 354 2.35 47.83 4.81
C GLN A 354 0.95 47.36 5.24
N PRO A 355 -0.02 47.22 4.32
CA PRO A 355 -1.29 46.56 4.61
C PRO A 355 -1.06 45.13 5.16
N PRO A 356 -1.90 44.59 6.07
CA PRO A 356 -3.21 45.10 6.51
C PRO A 356 -3.22 46.09 7.68
N ILE A 357 -2.13 46.29 8.44
CA ILE A 357 -2.15 47.19 9.61
C ILE A 357 -2.45 48.63 9.22
N SER A 358 -1.84 49.15 8.16
CA SER A 358 -2.06 50.54 7.75
C SER A 358 -3.50 50.86 7.37
N GLU A 359 -4.22 49.89 6.79
CA GLU A 359 -5.64 50.03 6.45
C GLU A 359 -6.52 50.15 7.72
N GLU A 360 -6.21 49.39 8.76
CA GLU A 360 -6.98 49.37 10.01
C GLU A 360 -6.76 50.66 10.82
N PHE A 361 -5.51 51.09 10.97
CA PHE A 361 -5.18 52.37 11.63
C PHE A 361 -5.66 53.56 10.80
N GLY A 362 -5.54 53.52 9.48
CA GLY A 362 -6.08 54.55 8.59
C GLY A 362 -7.60 54.68 8.68
N LEU A 363 -8.31 53.56 8.83
CA LEU A 363 -9.75 53.57 9.04
C LEU A 363 -10.15 54.10 10.43
N CYS A 364 -9.35 53.81 11.46
CA CYS A 364 -9.51 54.39 12.78
C CYS A 364 -9.33 55.92 12.76
N ILE A 365 -8.28 56.42 12.10
CA ILE A 365 -8.05 57.87 11.93
C ILE A 365 -9.19 58.51 11.15
N LYS A 366 -9.63 57.87 10.05
CA LYS A 366 -10.76 58.36 9.27
C LYS A 366 -12.04 58.46 10.11
N ASN A 367 -12.35 57.45 10.93
CA ASN A 367 -13.50 57.48 11.83
C ASN A 367 -13.36 58.57 12.90
N TYR A 368 -12.16 58.77 13.43
CA TYR A 368 -11.85 59.83 14.38
C TYR A 368 -12.06 61.22 13.76
N GLN A 369 -11.56 61.45 12.54
CA GLN A 369 -11.76 62.67 11.77
C GLN A 369 -13.24 62.93 11.41
N LEU A 370 -14.04 61.87 11.26
CA LEU A 370 -15.49 61.95 11.08
C LEU A 370 -16.27 62.23 12.38
N GLY A 371 -15.58 62.47 13.49
CA GLY A 371 -16.17 62.90 14.76
C GLY A 371 -16.51 61.77 15.74
N THR A 372 -16.08 60.52 15.48
CA THR A 372 -16.16 59.47 16.51
C THR A 372 -15.05 59.64 17.55
N SER A 373 -15.30 59.27 18.81
CA SER A 373 -14.25 59.30 19.83
C SER A 373 -13.13 58.31 19.47
N LEU A 374 -11.89 58.64 19.82
CA LEU A 374 -10.74 57.80 19.50
C LEU A 374 -10.90 56.40 20.11
N GLU A 375 -11.43 56.33 21.33
CA GLU A 375 -11.70 55.08 22.04
C GLU A 375 -12.65 54.18 21.23
N LYS A 376 -13.74 54.74 20.71
CA LYS A 376 -14.72 54.01 19.90
C LYS A 376 -14.17 53.64 18.51
N ALA A 377 -13.35 54.50 17.93
CA ALA A 377 -12.68 54.22 16.66
C ALA A 377 -11.69 53.05 16.80
N MET A 378 -10.94 52.99 17.91
CA MET A 378 -10.02 51.90 18.21
C MET A 378 -10.74 50.59 18.56
N GLU A 379 -11.87 50.64 19.29
CA GLU A 379 -12.71 49.46 19.53
C GLU A 379 -13.19 48.82 18.21
N GLY A 380 -13.48 49.64 17.20
CA GLY A 380 -13.83 49.16 15.86
C GLY A 380 -12.74 48.30 15.20
N ILE A 381 -11.45 48.53 15.52
CA ILE A 381 -10.35 47.67 15.04
C ILE A 381 -10.45 46.28 15.68
N ILE A 382 -10.76 46.20 16.98
CA ILE A 382 -10.88 44.94 17.73
C ILE A 382 -11.98 44.05 17.13
N ASP A 383 -13.12 44.64 16.79
CA ASP A 383 -14.26 43.90 16.22
C ASP A 383 -13.98 43.37 14.80
N ARG A 384 -13.09 44.04 14.05
CA ARG A 384 -12.77 43.69 12.66
C ARG A 384 -11.61 42.70 12.54
N VAL A 385 -10.60 42.85 13.40
CA VAL A 385 -9.37 42.06 13.35
C VAL A 385 -9.32 41.15 14.57
N PRO A 386 -9.51 39.82 14.40
CA PRO A 386 -9.44 38.86 15.51
C PRO A 386 -7.97 38.57 15.87
N SER A 387 -7.24 39.59 16.32
CA SER A 387 -5.87 39.47 16.83
C SER A 387 -5.85 39.73 18.34
N ARG A 388 -5.24 38.80 19.09
CA ARG A 388 -5.18 38.89 20.56
C ARG A 388 -4.25 40.00 21.01
N LEU A 389 -3.08 40.10 20.37
CA LEU A 389 -2.06 41.10 20.72
C LEU A 389 -2.51 42.52 20.38
N LEU A 390 -3.14 42.71 19.21
CA LEU A 390 -3.68 44.01 18.80
C LEU A 390 -4.79 44.47 19.76
N ALA A 391 -5.71 43.58 20.13
CA ALA A 391 -6.76 43.89 21.08
C ALA A 391 -6.22 44.21 22.48
N TYR A 392 -5.18 43.51 22.93
CA TYR A 392 -4.50 43.80 24.19
C TYR A 392 -3.87 45.19 24.19
N MET A 393 -3.13 45.52 23.13
CA MET A 393 -2.51 46.84 22.94
C MET A 393 -3.56 47.96 22.96
N ILE A 394 -4.61 47.85 22.15
CA ILE A 394 -5.66 48.86 22.06
C ILE A 394 -6.35 49.07 23.42
N LYS A 395 -6.70 47.99 24.12
CA LYS A 395 -7.31 48.09 25.46
C LYS A 395 -6.38 48.76 26.46
N ALA A 396 -5.09 48.42 26.44
CA ALA A 396 -4.10 49.05 27.30
C ALA A 396 -3.98 50.56 27.02
N VAL A 397 -4.02 50.96 25.74
CA VAL A 397 -4.02 52.37 25.33
C VAL A 397 -5.28 53.10 25.80
N ILE A 398 -6.46 52.53 25.61
CA ILE A 398 -7.74 53.10 26.06
C ILE A 398 -7.73 53.32 27.58
N ILE A 399 -7.29 52.32 28.35
CA ILE A 399 -7.20 52.41 29.82
C ILE A 399 -6.17 53.47 30.23
N GLN A 400 -4.98 53.48 29.62
CA GLN A 400 -3.93 54.40 30.01
C GLN A 400 -4.31 55.86 29.73
N ARG A 401 -5.02 56.09 28.61
CA ARG A 401 -5.53 57.40 28.23
C ARG A 401 -6.64 57.88 29.17
N SER A 402 -7.55 57.01 29.59
CA SER A 402 -8.64 57.38 30.51
C SER A 402 -8.15 57.70 31.93
N VAL A 403 -7.06 57.06 32.37
CA VAL A 403 -6.43 57.29 33.68
C VAL A 403 -5.38 58.42 33.62
N GLY A 404 -5.04 58.94 32.43
CA GLY A 404 -4.05 60.01 32.24
C GLY A 404 -2.60 59.58 32.47
N GLY A 405 -2.30 58.30 32.29
CA GLY A 405 -0.98 57.74 32.54
C GLY A 405 0.02 57.96 31.38
N ASN A 406 1.30 57.67 31.63
CA ASN A 406 2.36 57.78 30.63
C ASN A 406 2.23 56.64 29.59
N LEU A 407 1.81 56.99 28.36
CA LEU A 407 1.67 56.05 27.23
C LEU A 407 3.02 55.44 26.82
N THR A 408 4.09 56.24 26.83
CA THR A 408 5.44 55.79 26.48
C THR A 408 5.90 54.59 27.31
N LYS A 409 5.65 54.61 28.63
CA LYS A 409 5.97 53.49 29.53
C LYS A 409 5.16 52.22 29.23
N ILE A 410 3.91 52.36 28.80
CA ILE A 410 3.06 51.22 28.43
C ILE A 410 3.51 50.60 27.12
N PHE A 411 3.82 51.42 26.11
CA PHE A 411 4.33 50.94 24.83
C PHE A 411 5.66 50.19 24.99
N ASP A 412 6.59 50.70 25.81
CA ASP A 412 7.86 50.01 26.07
C ASP A 412 7.65 48.63 26.72
N ARG A 413 6.75 48.53 27.72
CA ARG A 413 6.40 47.23 28.33
C ARG A 413 5.75 46.28 27.34
N ILE A 414 4.89 46.77 26.45
CA ILE A 414 4.23 45.94 25.42
C ILE A 414 5.29 45.43 24.42
N VAL A 415 6.23 46.27 23.99
CA VAL A 415 7.32 45.87 23.09
C VAL A 415 8.22 44.80 23.73
N GLU A 416 8.60 44.98 25.00
CA GLU A 416 9.37 43.97 25.74
C GLU A 416 8.62 42.64 25.84
N ASN A 417 7.37 42.66 26.28
CA ASN A 417 6.54 41.46 26.40
C ASN A 417 6.37 40.72 25.07
N ILE A 418 6.11 41.43 23.96
CA ILE A 418 5.95 40.78 22.65
C ILE A 418 7.29 40.22 22.16
N ARG A 419 8.42 40.88 22.43
CA ARG A 419 9.75 40.33 22.09
C ARG A 419 10.04 39.03 22.85
N GLU A 420 9.67 38.96 24.12
CA GLU A 420 9.80 37.75 24.92
C GLU A 420 8.88 36.64 24.41
N GLU A 421 7.62 36.96 24.10
CA GLU A 421 6.66 36.01 23.53
C GLU A 421 7.12 35.50 22.16
N ALA A 422 7.63 36.36 21.28
CA ALA A 422 8.16 35.96 19.97
C ALA A 422 9.33 34.97 20.10
N LYS A 423 10.26 35.20 21.04
CA LYS A 423 11.36 34.26 21.34
C LYS A 423 10.83 32.91 21.84
N LEU A 424 9.79 32.92 22.68
CA LEU A 424 9.16 31.69 23.17
C LEU A 424 8.43 30.94 22.04
N VAL A 425 7.73 31.64 21.15
CA VAL A 425 7.07 31.06 19.97
C VAL A 425 8.11 30.46 19.02
N GLU A 426 9.21 31.15 18.75
CA GLU A 426 10.29 30.63 17.91
C GLU A 426 10.93 29.38 18.52
N LYS A 427 11.22 29.42 19.83
CA LYS A 427 11.79 28.27 20.55
C LYS A 427 10.84 27.07 20.56
N THR A 428 9.55 27.28 20.80
CA THR A 428 8.54 26.21 20.78
C THR A 428 8.30 25.69 19.35
N ALA A 429 8.29 26.55 18.34
CA ALA A 429 8.22 26.15 16.94
C ALA A 429 9.42 25.30 16.52
N ALA A 430 10.64 25.68 16.93
CA ALA A 430 11.85 24.89 16.66
C ALA A 430 11.80 23.52 17.34
N MET A 431 11.40 23.46 18.62
CA MET A 431 11.29 22.19 19.35
C MET A 431 10.18 21.28 18.79
N THR A 432 9.03 21.85 18.42
CA THR A 432 7.91 21.08 17.85
C THR A 432 8.13 20.69 16.39
N ALA A 433 8.94 21.44 15.63
CA ALA A 433 9.28 21.10 14.25
C ALA A 433 9.97 19.73 14.16
N GLN A 434 10.89 19.43 15.07
CA GLN A 434 11.55 18.13 15.13
C GLN A 434 10.54 16.99 15.37
N GLN A 435 9.62 17.16 16.33
CA GLN A 435 8.57 16.18 16.64
C GLN A 435 7.60 16.00 15.47
N ARG A 436 7.22 17.08 14.78
CA ARG A 436 6.34 17.03 13.61
C ARG A 436 6.99 16.28 12.45
N ILE A 437 8.27 16.53 12.17
CA ILE A 437 8.99 15.82 11.11
C ILE A 437 9.03 14.31 11.42
N GLN A 438 9.35 13.93 12.67
CA GLN A 438 9.38 12.53 13.06
C GLN A 438 8.00 11.87 12.92
N ALA A 439 6.93 12.56 13.32
CA ALA A 439 5.57 12.06 13.19
C ALA A 439 5.13 11.92 11.72
N ILE A 440 5.50 12.87 10.85
CA ILE A 440 5.23 12.79 9.41
C ILE A 440 5.95 11.56 8.82
N VAL A 441 7.22 11.35 9.16
CA VAL A 441 8.00 10.20 8.66
C VAL A 441 7.36 8.87 9.08
N VAL A 442 6.99 8.73 10.35
CA VAL A 442 6.33 7.51 10.87
C VAL A 442 4.93 7.34 10.26
N GLY A 443 4.19 8.43 10.09
CA GLY A 443 2.87 8.41 9.47
C GLY A 443 2.89 8.05 7.97
N LEU A 444 3.98 8.36 7.27
CA LEU A 444 4.13 8.06 5.84
C LEU A 444 4.58 6.62 5.57
N MET A 445 5.27 5.98 6.53
CA MET A 445 5.83 4.63 6.36
C MET A 445 4.84 3.59 5.80
N PRO A 446 3.61 3.45 6.33
CA PRO A 446 2.65 2.45 5.84
C PRO A 446 2.29 2.66 4.36
N TRP A 447 2.17 3.92 3.94
CA TRP A 447 1.85 4.28 2.55
C TRP A 447 3.00 3.97 1.61
N VAL A 448 4.23 4.29 2.01
CA VAL A 448 5.44 3.93 1.26
C VAL A 448 5.55 2.42 1.10
N MET A 449 5.30 1.67 2.18
CA MET A 449 5.32 0.20 2.13
C MET A 449 4.24 -0.37 1.21
N LEU A 450 3.02 0.20 1.20
CA LEU A 450 1.97 -0.20 0.27
C LEU A 450 2.40 0.02 -1.20
N VAL A 451 3.00 1.17 -1.52
CA VAL A 451 3.49 1.48 -2.88
C VAL A 451 4.60 0.52 -3.29
N ILE A 452 5.56 0.25 -2.40
CA ILE A 452 6.64 -0.71 -2.64
C ILE A 452 6.05 -2.10 -2.90
N MET A 453 5.16 -2.59 -2.04
CA MET A 453 4.55 -3.91 -2.21
C MET A 453 3.74 -4.01 -3.51
N TRP A 454 3.06 -2.93 -3.90
CA TRP A 454 2.35 -2.88 -5.17
C TRP A 454 3.30 -2.96 -6.38
N ALA A 455 4.47 -2.33 -6.30
CA ALA A 455 5.49 -2.40 -7.35
C ALA A 455 6.13 -3.80 -7.47
N PHE A 456 6.40 -4.47 -6.34
CA PHE A 456 7.03 -5.80 -6.34
C PHE A 456 6.05 -6.95 -6.63
N GLN A 457 4.82 -6.90 -6.12
CA GLN A 457 3.84 -7.98 -6.23
C GLN A 457 2.42 -7.45 -6.53
N PRO A 458 2.18 -6.90 -7.74
CA PRO A 458 0.92 -6.24 -8.07
C PRO A 458 -0.29 -7.18 -8.03
N LYS A 459 -0.08 -8.47 -8.37
CA LYS A 459 -1.15 -9.48 -8.40
C LYS A 459 -1.66 -9.86 -7.01
N VAL A 460 -0.76 -9.96 -6.02
CA VAL A 460 -1.13 -10.24 -4.62
C VAL A 460 -1.88 -9.04 -4.02
N MET A 461 -1.41 -7.83 -4.33
CA MET A 461 -2.07 -6.60 -3.87
C MET A 461 -3.45 -6.40 -4.50
N SER A 462 -3.64 -6.68 -5.79
CA SER A 462 -4.97 -6.57 -6.40
C SER A 462 -5.99 -7.50 -5.73
N ASP A 463 -5.61 -8.76 -5.47
CA ASP A 463 -6.50 -9.73 -4.82
C ASP A 463 -6.81 -9.33 -3.36
N PHE A 464 -5.87 -8.69 -2.67
CA PHE A 464 -6.06 -8.13 -1.33
C PHE A 464 -7.08 -6.98 -1.32
N TYR A 465 -7.00 -6.02 -2.24
CA TYR A 465 -7.92 -4.87 -2.28
C TYR A 465 -9.37 -5.26 -2.62
N PHE A 466 -9.58 -6.31 -3.42
CA PHE A 466 -10.92 -6.77 -3.79
C PHE A 466 -11.52 -7.78 -2.79
N SER A 467 -10.73 -8.30 -1.86
CA SER A 467 -11.21 -9.17 -0.78
C SER A 467 -11.87 -8.36 0.35
N LEU A 468 -13.00 -8.83 0.87
CA LEU A 468 -13.71 -8.24 2.01
C LEU A 468 -12.78 -8.05 3.22
N MET A 469 -11.87 -9.01 3.45
CA MET A 469 -10.93 -8.98 4.57
C MET A 469 -9.87 -7.89 4.38
N GLY A 470 -9.39 -7.66 3.14
CA GLY A 470 -8.40 -6.63 2.86
C GLY A 470 -8.96 -5.21 3.05
N VAL A 471 -10.21 -4.99 2.62
CA VAL A 471 -10.90 -3.70 2.85
C VAL A 471 -11.10 -3.43 4.35
N LEU A 472 -11.47 -4.45 5.15
CA LEU A 472 -11.60 -4.30 6.61
C LEU A 472 -10.28 -3.92 7.28
N VAL A 473 -9.17 -4.58 6.90
CA VAL A 473 -7.84 -4.28 7.43
C VAL A 473 -7.39 -2.86 7.04
N LEU A 474 -7.62 -2.45 5.79
CA LEU A 474 -7.28 -1.09 5.34
C LEU A 474 -8.09 -0.03 6.08
N MET A 475 -9.40 -0.25 6.29
CA MET A 475 -10.23 0.63 7.10
C MET A 475 -9.69 0.74 8.53
N PHE A 476 -9.35 -0.39 9.15
CA PHE A 476 -8.77 -0.42 10.48
C PHE A 476 -7.45 0.35 10.56
N CYS A 477 -6.52 0.10 9.64
CA CYS A 477 -5.24 0.81 9.56
C CYS A 477 -5.43 2.32 9.35
N THR A 478 -6.33 2.72 8.45
CA THR A 478 -6.58 4.14 8.15
C THR A 478 -7.17 4.87 9.35
N VAL A 479 -8.08 4.22 10.08
CA VAL A 479 -8.63 4.74 11.34
C VAL A 479 -7.53 4.89 12.39
N TRP A 480 -6.66 3.89 12.54
CA TRP A 480 -5.59 3.91 13.54
C TRP A 480 -4.53 4.99 13.24
N ILE A 481 -4.14 5.14 11.97
CA ILE A 481 -3.23 6.21 11.51
C ILE A 481 -3.87 7.58 11.77
N SER A 482 -5.17 7.72 11.48
CA SER A 482 -5.90 8.97 11.73
C SER A 482 -5.97 9.34 13.21
N ILE A 483 -6.15 8.34 14.09
CA ILE A 483 -6.10 8.54 15.55
C ILE A 483 -4.69 8.96 15.96
N GLY A 484 -3.65 8.27 15.48
CA GLY A 484 -2.25 8.61 15.76
C GLY A 484 -1.90 10.04 15.37
N MET A 485 -2.27 10.47 14.15
CA MET A 485 -2.06 11.85 13.70
C MET A 485 -2.79 12.86 14.57
N LYS A 486 -4.05 12.60 14.95
CA LYS A 486 -4.81 13.48 15.86
C LYS A 486 -4.17 13.60 17.23
N VAL A 487 -3.60 12.53 17.77
CA VAL A 487 -2.90 12.56 19.07
C VAL A 487 -1.64 13.42 18.97
N VAL A 488 -0.86 13.28 17.89
CA VAL A 488 0.32 14.11 17.64
C VAL A 488 -0.03 15.58 17.50
N ASP A 489 -1.06 15.90 16.70
CA ASP A 489 -1.53 17.29 16.53
C ASP A 489 -1.93 17.91 17.88
N LYS A 490 -2.59 17.12 18.74
CA LYS A 490 -3.02 17.57 20.07
C LYS A 490 -1.87 17.77 21.04
N LEU A 491 -0.81 16.96 20.95
CA LEU A 491 0.43 17.15 21.72
C LEU A 491 1.19 18.43 21.28
N GLY A 492 1.09 18.79 20.00
CA GLY A 492 1.71 19.99 19.44
C GLY A 492 0.99 21.32 19.74
N ASP A 493 -0.24 21.29 20.27
CA ASP A 493 -1.03 22.48 20.62
C ASP A 493 -1.04 22.77 22.13
N ILE A 494 -0.12 22.15 22.91
CA ILE A 494 0.10 22.54 24.30
C ILE A 494 0.75 23.93 24.29
N ARG A 495 -0.09 24.95 24.35
CA ARG A 495 0.29 26.33 24.64
C ARG A 495 0.83 26.36 26.07
N VAL A 496 2.08 26.80 26.23
CA VAL A 496 2.63 27.23 27.52
C VAL A 496 1.87 28.44 28.01
#